data_AF-A0A803N9J5-F1
#
_entry.id   AF-A0A803N9J5-F1
#
_cell.length_a   1.000
_cell.length_b   1.000
_cell.length_c   1.000
_cell.angle_alpha   90.00
_cell.angle_beta   90.00
_cell.angle_gamma   90.00
#
_symmetry.space_group_name_H-M   'P 1'
#
loop_
_entity.id
_entity.type
_entity.pdbx_description
1 polymer ?
#
loop_
_entity_poly.entity_id
_entity_poly.type
_entity_poly.pdbx_seq_one_letter_code
_entity_poly.pdbx_strand_id
1 'polypeptide(L)'
;MALNDAAGISLGKSFNSFVIEKGGHSKLSFTKQDMINAVHVQRRLILFQGDALAVEQHFIKMTEEDPNFYSAIQQDQEGKLLNVFWADARGRAMYRDFGDIGSFDTTFLCNRHNDVA
;
A
#
# COMPACT_ATOMS: atom_id res chain seq x y z
N MET A 1 -3.66 9.74 -15.51
CA MET A 1 -4.16 8.48 -14.90
C MET A 1 -4.95 8.76 -13.63
N ALA A 2 -4.37 9.50 -12.67
CA ALA A 2 -5.06 10.04 -11.50
C ALA A 2 -6.45 10.62 -11.78
N LEU A 3 -6.58 11.48 -12.81
CA LEU A 3 -7.84 12.09 -13.22
C LEU A 3 -8.88 11.08 -13.71
N ASN A 4 -8.46 10.06 -14.46
CA ASN A 4 -9.35 9.02 -14.94
C ASN A 4 -9.80 8.10 -13.79
N ASP A 5 -8.90 7.82 -12.85
CA ASP A 5 -9.21 7.05 -11.64
C ASP A 5 -10.21 7.79 -10.74
N ALA A 6 -9.98 9.09 -10.50
CA ALA A 6 -10.88 9.96 -9.75
C ALA A 6 -12.25 10.14 -10.45
N ALA A 7 -12.28 10.09 -11.78
CA ALA A 7 -13.51 10.11 -12.58
C ALA A 7 -14.20 8.72 -12.69
N GLY A 8 -13.67 7.68 -12.03
CA GLY A 8 -14.25 6.33 -12.04
C GLY A 8 -14.11 5.56 -13.36
N ILE A 9 -13.24 6.03 -14.27
CA ILE A 9 -13.02 5.38 -15.56
C ILE A 9 -12.21 4.11 -15.35
N SER A 10 -12.72 2.98 -15.85
CA SER A 10 -12.03 1.70 -15.66
C SER A 10 -10.62 1.70 -16.26
N LEU A 11 -9.70 1.03 -15.56
CA LEU A 11 -8.32 0.90 -16.00
C LEU A 11 -8.21 0.25 -17.39
N GLY A 12 -9.10 -0.70 -17.71
CA GLY A 12 -9.16 -1.28 -19.05
C GLY A 12 -9.47 -0.26 -20.15
N LYS A 13 -10.43 0.65 -19.90
CA LYS A 13 -10.78 1.71 -20.86
C LYS A 13 -9.65 2.73 -20.99
N SER A 14 -9.04 3.13 -19.88
CA SER A 14 -7.88 4.03 -19.88
C SER A 14 -6.69 3.44 -20.65
N PHE A 15 -6.37 2.16 -20.43
CA PHE A 15 -5.29 1.49 -21.14
C PHE A 15 -5.54 1.43 -22.65
N ASN A 16 -6.75 1.02 -23.07
CA ASN A 16 -7.11 0.97 -24.49
C ASN A 16 -7.07 2.36 -25.14
N SER A 17 -7.45 3.42 -24.42
CA SER A 17 -7.32 4.80 -24.90
C SER A 17 -5.86 5.14 -25.20
N PHE A 18 -4.92 4.79 -24.32
CA PHE A 18 -3.49 5.02 -24.55
C PHE A 18 -2.95 4.21 -25.72
N VAL A 19 -3.40 2.96 -25.88
CA VAL A 19 -3.04 2.12 -27.03
C VAL A 19 -3.47 2.77 -28.34
N ILE A 20 -4.70 3.29 -28.40
CA ILE A 20 -5.21 3.98 -29.59
C ILE A 20 -4.42 5.26 -29.85
N GLU A 21 -4.21 6.09 -28.82
CA GLU A 21 -3.49 7.36 -28.92
C GLU A 21 -2.05 7.17 -29.41
N LYS A 22 -1.37 6.11 -28.95
CA LYS A 22 0.02 5.82 -29.33
C LYS A 22 0.14 4.93 -30.58
N GLY A 23 -0.97 4.58 -31.21
CA GLY A 23 -0.98 3.85 -32.48
C GLY A 23 -0.63 2.36 -32.35
N GLY A 24 -0.92 1.75 -31.20
CA GLY A 24 -0.80 0.32 -30.97
C GLY A 24 0.02 -0.06 -29.73
N HIS A 25 -0.09 -1.33 -29.33
CA HIS A 25 0.55 -1.85 -28.11
C HIS A 25 2.07 -1.75 -28.14
N SER A 26 2.69 -1.95 -29.30
CA SER A 26 4.16 -1.93 -29.46
C SER A 26 4.79 -0.54 -29.31
N LYS A 27 3.97 0.51 -29.22
CA LYS A 27 4.40 1.91 -29.07
C LYS A 27 4.31 2.42 -27.63
N LEU A 28 3.81 1.60 -26.70
CA LEU A 28 3.75 1.95 -25.27
C LEU A 28 5.05 1.55 -24.57
N SER A 29 5.54 2.44 -23.70
CA SER A 29 6.70 2.17 -22.83
C SER A 29 6.34 1.45 -21.52
N PHE A 30 5.05 1.12 -21.32
CA PHE A 30 4.55 0.51 -20.11
C PHE A 30 3.44 -0.49 -20.42
N THR A 31 3.30 -1.49 -19.56
CA THR A 31 2.27 -2.51 -19.68
C THR A 31 0.99 -2.12 -18.94
N LYS A 32 -0.10 -2.85 -19.20
CA LYS A 32 -1.34 -2.72 -18.43
C LYS A 32 -1.12 -2.97 -16.94
N GLN A 33 -0.18 -3.86 -16.60
CA GLN A 33 0.14 -4.18 -15.21
C GLN A 33 0.85 -3.02 -14.50
N ASP A 34 1.76 -2.33 -15.19
CA ASP A 34 2.43 -1.14 -14.66
C ASP A 34 1.42 -0.02 -14.35
N MET A 35 0.43 0.13 -15.23
CA MET A 35 -0.69 1.04 -15.06
C MET A 35 -1.52 0.72 -13.80
N ILE A 36 -1.85 -0.56 -13.62
CA ILE A 36 -2.58 -1.06 -12.45
C ILE A 36 -1.77 -0.82 -11.17
N ASN A 37 -0.48 -1.17 -11.18
CA ASN A 37 0.42 -1.00 -10.06
C ASN A 37 0.54 0.48 -9.66
N ALA A 38 0.70 1.40 -10.61
CA ALA A 38 0.79 2.83 -10.37
C ALA A 38 -0.50 3.38 -9.73
N VAL A 39 -1.67 2.98 -10.21
CA VAL A 39 -2.96 3.37 -9.61
C VAL A 39 -3.12 2.80 -8.21
N HIS A 40 -2.71 1.56 -7.96
CA HIS A 40 -2.75 0.99 -6.61
C HIS A 40 -1.80 1.71 -5.63
N VAL A 41 -0.61 2.10 -6.09
CA VAL A 41 0.29 2.95 -5.29
C VAL A 41 -0.37 4.28 -5.00
N GLN A 42 -0.95 4.93 -6.01
CA GLN A 42 -1.61 6.22 -5.85
C GLN A 42 -2.82 6.16 -4.91
N ARG A 43 -3.69 5.15 -5.05
CA ARG A 43 -4.83 4.93 -4.16
C ARG A 43 -4.40 4.70 -2.72
N ARG A 44 -3.32 3.94 -2.50
CA ARG A 44 -2.74 3.75 -1.17
C ARG A 44 -2.17 5.05 -0.61
N LEU A 45 -1.42 5.82 -1.39
CA LEU A 45 -0.92 7.14 -0.96
C LEU A 45 -2.05 8.09 -0.56
N ILE A 46 -3.17 8.06 -1.29
CA ILE A 46 -4.37 8.86 -0.97
C ILE A 46 -5.08 8.31 0.27
N LEU A 47 -5.26 6.98 0.39
CA LEU A 47 -5.80 6.35 1.60
C LEU A 47 -4.95 6.74 2.83
N PHE A 48 -3.63 6.61 2.76
CA PHE A 48 -2.74 6.92 3.88
C PHE A 48 -2.71 8.40 4.27
N GLN A 49 -3.08 9.34 3.40
CA GLN A 49 -3.21 10.75 3.78
C GLN A 49 -4.43 11.04 4.66
N GLY A 50 -5.52 10.26 4.56
CA GLY A 50 -6.72 10.41 5.39
C GLY A 50 -6.84 9.37 6.50
N ASP A 51 -6.31 8.16 6.27
CA ASP A 51 -6.44 7.01 7.17
C ASP A 51 -5.34 6.94 8.22
N ALA A 52 -4.25 7.71 8.12
CA ALA A 52 -3.19 7.70 9.14
C ALA A 52 -3.73 8.00 10.54
N LEU A 53 -4.56 9.05 10.64
CA LEU A 53 -5.21 9.45 11.89
C LEU A 53 -6.26 8.43 12.34
N ALA A 54 -7.01 7.84 11.40
CA ALA A 54 -8.00 6.81 11.71
C ALA A 54 -7.35 5.53 12.24
N VAL A 55 -6.24 5.10 11.64
CA VAL A 55 -5.42 3.96 12.08
C VAL A 55 -4.82 4.23 13.46
N GLU A 56 -4.29 5.43 13.69
CA GLU A 56 -3.78 5.84 14.99
C GLU A 56 -4.86 5.79 16.08
N GLN A 57 -6.02 6.40 15.82
CA GLN A 57 -7.16 6.36 16.76
C GLN A 57 -7.65 4.94 17.01
N HIS A 58 -7.69 4.10 15.97
CA HIS A 58 -8.08 2.70 16.11
C HIS A 58 -7.10 1.92 17.01
N PHE A 59 -5.80 2.14 16.86
CA PHE A 59 -4.77 1.46 17.65
C PHE A 59 -4.71 1.95 19.10
N ILE A 60 -4.96 3.24 19.34
CA ILE A 60 -5.18 3.78 20.69
C ILE A 60 -6.33 3.01 21.35
N LYS A 61 -7.47 2.91 20.66
CA LYS A 61 -8.64 2.20 21.19
C LYS A 61 -8.35 0.71 21.46
N MET A 62 -7.66 0.01 20.57
CA MET A 62 -7.29 -1.39 20.80
C MET A 62 -6.33 -1.56 21.98
N THR A 63 -5.44 -0.59 22.23
CA THR A 63 -4.55 -0.58 23.39
C THR A 63 -5.31 -0.34 24.69
N GLU A 64 -6.34 0.52 24.67
CA GLU A 64 -7.23 0.75 25.81
C GLU A 64 -8.08 -0.48 26.15
N GLU A 65 -8.56 -1.20 25.13
CA GLU A 65 -9.38 -2.41 25.28
C GLU A 65 -8.56 -3.63 25.73
N ASP A 66 -7.33 -3.78 25.23
CA ASP A 66 -6.43 -4.88 25.56
C ASP A 66 -5.01 -4.37 25.86
N PRO A 67 -4.60 -4.30 27.14
CA PRO A 67 -3.25 -3.89 27.52
C PRO A 67 -2.12 -4.77 26.96
N ASN A 68 -2.43 -5.96 26.44
CA ASN A 68 -1.47 -6.84 25.78
C ASN A 68 -1.38 -6.60 24.27
N PHE A 69 -2.25 -5.78 23.69
CA PHE A 69 -2.07 -5.26 22.33
C PHE A 69 -0.82 -4.36 22.28
N TYR A 70 -0.08 -4.41 21.17
CA TYR A 70 1.07 -3.54 20.93
C TYR A 70 0.98 -2.93 19.55
N SER A 71 1.29 -1.65 19.43
CA SER A 71 1.46 -0.98 18.15
C SER A 71 2.58 0.06 18.18
N ALA A 72 3.23 0.25 17.04
CA ALA A 72 4.17 1.34 16.79
C ALA A 72 3.87 1.96 15.43
N ILE A 73 3.73 3.28 15.39
CA ILE A 73 3.45 4.04 14.18
C ILE A 73 4.62 5.01 13.96
N GLN A 74 5.12 5.06 12.74
CA GLN A 74 6.09 6.06 12.30
C GLN A 74 5.43 6.98 11.29
N GLN A 75 5.51 8.29 11.51
CA GLN A 75 5.03 9.33 10.62
C GLN A 75 6.19 10.19 10.08
N ASP A 76 5.98 10.84 8.94
CA ASP A 76 6.89 11.87 8.42
C ASP A 76 6.61 13.25 9.03
N GLN A 77 7.38 14.26 8.61
CA GLN A 77 7.23 15.64 9.11
C GLN A 77 5.91 16.31 8.70
N GLU A 78 5.21 15.76 7.71
CA GLU A 78 3.91 16.24 7.23
C GLU A 78 2.75 15.43 7.83
N GLY A 79 3.02 14.53 8.78
CA GLY A 79 2.02 13.68 9.44
C GLY A 79 1.55 12.48 8.60
N LYS A 80 2.25 12.14 7.51
CA LYS A 80 1.91 10.96 6.71
C LYS A 80 2.47 9.70 7.33
N LEU A 81 1.68 8.64 7.30
CA LEU A 81 2.05 7.31 7.77
C LEU A 81 3.19 6.73 6.93
N LEU A 82 4.33 6.42 7.55
CA LEU A 82 5.47 5.76 6.90
C LEU A 82 5.45 4.25 7.15
N ASN A 83 5.41 3.86 8.42
CA ASN A 83 5.45 2.47 8.84
C ASN A 83 4.45 2.23 9.96
N VAL A 84 3.86 1.04 9.95
CA VAL A 84 2.96 0.58 11.01
C VAL A 84 3.36 -0.84 11.40
N PHE A 85 3.56 -1.02 12.69
CA PHE A 85 3.73 -2.32 13.31
C PHE A 85 2.64 -2.53 14.36
N TRP A 86 2.08 -3.73 14.43
CA TRP A 86 1.13 -4.09 15.47
C TRP A 86 1.16 -5.59 15.76
N ALA A 87 0.77 -5.96 16.98
CA ALA A 87 0.58 -7.35 17.39
C ALA A 87 -0.53 -7.43 18.44
N ASP A 88 -1.53 -8.29 18.21
CA ASP A 88 -2.56 -8.59 19.20
C ASP A 88 -2.01 -9.49 20.32
N ALA A 89 -2.71 -9.55 21.45
CA ALA A 89 -2.28 -10.33 22.62
C ALA A 89 -2.02 -11.80 22.27
N ARG A 90 -2.85 -12.38 21.39
CA ARG A 90 -2.72 -13.77 20.94
C ARG A 90 -1.46 -13.96 20.10
N GLY A 91 -1.19 -13.08 19.15
CA GLY A 91 0.02 -13.10 18.34
C GLY A 91 1.28 -12.99 19.20
N ARG A 92 1.26 -12.11 20.21
CA ARG A 92 2.38 -11.99 21.17
C ARG A 92 2.55 -13.22 22.06
N ALA A 93 1.46 -13.83 22.50
CA ALA A 93 1.50 -15.08 23.28
C ALA A 93 2.00 -16.25 22.43
N MET A 94 1.48 -16.41 21.21
CA MET A 94 1.93 -17.45 20.28
C MET A 94 3.40 -17.25 19.88
N TYR A 95 3.86 -16.01 19.68
CA TYR A 95 5.27 -15.75 19.41
C TYR A 95 6.17 -16.18 20.59
N ARG A 96 5.71 -16.00 21.84
CA ARG A 96 6.43 -16.46 23.04
C ARG A 96 6.55 -17.98 23.11
N ASP A 97 5.48 -18.68 22.74
CA ASP A 97 5.41 -20.14 22.90
C ASP A 97 6.01 -20.90 21.72
N PHE A 98 5.86 -20.40 20.49
CA PHE A 98 6.27 -21.09 19.27
C PHE A 98 7.57 -20.57 18.65
N GLY A 99 7.93 -19.29 18.88
CA GLY A 99 9.14 -18.67 18.33
C GLY A 99 9.21 -18.61 16.79
N ASP A 100 10.06 -17.72 16.28
CA ASP A 100 10.65 -17.60 14.92
C ASP A 100 9.81 -17.86 13.64
N ILE A 101 8.49 -18.05 13.72
CA ILE A 101 7.64 -18.15 12.54
C ILE A 101 7.21 -16.74 12.14
N GLY A 102 8.05 -16.09 11.34
CA GLY A 102 7.75 -14.81 10.68
C GLY A 102 7.37 -15.03 9.21
N SER A 103 6.11 -14.79 8.86
CA SER A 103 5.69 -14.72 7.45
C SER A 103 5.83 -13.28 6.95
N PHE A 104 6.82 -13.02 6.10
CA PHE A 104 6.95 -11.73 5.43
C PHE A 104 6.14 -11.75 4.14
N ASP A 105 5.12 -10.89 4.06
CA ASP A 105 4.46 -10.60 2.80
C ASP A 105 5.36 -9.68 1.95
N THR A 106 6.15 -10.28 1.06
CA THR A 106 7.10 -9.56 0.20
C THR A 106 6.46 -9.01 -1.07
N THR A 107 5.13 -8.92 -1.17
CA THR A 107 4.42 -8.40 -2.36
C THR A 107 4.84 -6.94 -2.71
N PHE A 108 5.66 -6.28 -1.88
CA PHE A 108 6.18 -4.93 -2.07
C PHE A 108 7.68 -4.80 -2.45
N LEU A 109 8.50 -5.87 -2.45
CA LEU A 109 9.95 -5.71 -2.64
C LEU A 109 10.46 -5.74 -4.10
N CYS A 110 9.62 -6.07 -5.09
CA CYS A 110 10.07 -6.26 -6.47
C CYS A 110 9.86 -5.06 -7.42
N ASN A 111 9.78 -3.82 -6.96
CA ASN A 111 9.68 -2.68 -7.89
C ASN A 111 10.60 -1.49 -7.58
N ARG A 112 11.80 -1.77 -7.04
CA ARG A 112 12.92 -0.83 -7.13
C ARG A 112 14.08 -1.43 -7.94
N HIS A 113 14.14 -0.94 -9.18
CA HIS A 113 15.30 -0.78 -10.08
C HIS A 113 15.93 -2.03 -10.71
N ASN A 114 15.94 -2.03 -12.05
CA ASN A 114 17.21 -1.86 -12.76
C ASN A 114 16.99 -1.10 -14.08
N ASP A 115 16.93 0.23 -14.02
CA ASP A 115 17.41 1.07 -15.13
C ASP A 115 18.87 1.40 -14.82
N VAL A 116 19.80 0.68 -15.43
CA VAL A 116 21.15 1.17 -15.72
C VAL A 116 21.68 0.45 -16.97
N ALA A 117 21.81 1.27 -18.02
CA ALA A 117 22.56 1.15 -19.27
C ALA A 117 22.23 0.00 -20.24
#